data_AF-A0A5X9XVN6-F1
#
_entry.id   AF-A0A5X9XVN6-F1
#
_cell.length_a   1.000
_cell.length_b   1.000
_cell.length_c   1.000
_cell.angle_alpha   90.00
_cell.angle_beta   90.00
_cell.angle_gamma   90.00
#
_symmetry.space_group_name_H-M   'P 1'
#
loop_
_entity.id
_entity.type
_entity.pdbx_description
1 polymer ?
#
loop_
_entity_poly.entity_id
_entity_poly.type
_entity_poly.pdbx_seq_one_letter_code
_entity_poly.pdbx_strand_id
1 'polypeptide(L)'
;MPTKAELQVRVDELEKENASLKKMLSRAERELSGKLLPEELPPADIPDRVSWWMKYFRAPWEAFWCYHHRRWCDELDSSFPYFAEGNTCPQCRG
;
A
#
# COMPACT_ATOMS: atom_id res chain seq x y z
N MET A 1 -20.68 31.46 -8.23
CA MET A 1 -19.55 31.19 -9.14
C MET A 1 -18.31 31.03 -8.28
N PRO A 2 -17.50 29.97 -8.47
CA PRO A 2 -16.26 29.81 -7.73
C PRO A 2 -15.31 30.97 -8.07
N THR A 3 -14.63 31.46 -7.06
CA THR A 3 -13.61 32.50 -7.16
C THR A 3 -12.35 31.95 -7.82
N LYS A 4 -11.51 32.84 -8.37
CA LYS A 4 -10.21 32.48 -8.91
C LYS A 4 -9.33 31.71 -7.89
N ALA A 5 -9.43 32.08 -6.62
CA ALA A 5 -8.66 31.44 -5.55
C ALA A 5 -9.13 29.99 -5.30
N GLU A 6 -10.44 29.75 -5.23
CA GLU A 6 -11.00 28.40 -5.09
C GLU A 6 -10.66 27.50 -6.28
N LEU A 7 -10.66 28.05 -7.49
CA LEU A 7 -10.24 27.32 -8.69
C LEU A 7 -8.74 26.97 -8.65
N GLN A 8 -7.88 27.87 -8.15
CA GLN A 8 -6.45 27.60 -8.03
C GLN A 8 -6.17 26.48 -7.02
N VAL A 9 -6.81 26.51 -5.85
CA VAL A 9 -6.68 25.44 -4.84
C VAL A 9 -7.09 24.09 -5.43
N ARG A 10 -8.19 24.06 -6.19
CA ARG A 10 -8.67 22.82 -6.81
C ARG A 10 -7.70 22.29 -7.86
N VAL A 11 -7.07 23.16 -8.65
CA VAL A 11 -6.03 22.76 -9.60
C VAL A 11 -4.85 22.14 -8.87
N ASP A 12 -4.37 22.77 -7.80
CA ASP A 12 -3.23 22.26 -7.03
C ASP A 12 -3.52 20.88 -6.40
N GLU A 13 -4.74 20.66 -5.90
CA GLU A 13 -5.21 19.35 -5.42
C GLU A 13 -5.21 18.30 -6.52
N LEU A 14 -5.81 18.63 -7.68
CA LEU A 14 -5.89 17.72 -8.83
C LEU A 14 -4.52 17.39 -9.40
N GLU A 15 -3.57 18.33 -9.39
CA GLU A 15 -2.19 18.08 -9.82
C GLU A 15 -1.48 17.10 -8.88
N LYS A 16 -1.69 17.24 -7.56
CA LYS A 16 -1.15 16.28 -6.57
C LYS A 16 -1.77 14.88 -6.73
N GLU A 17 -3.09 14.81 -6.89
CA GLU A 17 -3.79 13.54 -7.15
C GLU A 17 -3.28 12.89 -8.44
N ASN A 18 -3.18 13.65 -9.54
CA ASN A 18 -2.65 13.16 -10.80
C ASN A 18 -1.21 12.65 -10.69
N ALA A 19 -0.35 13.35 -9.95
CA ALA A 19 1.02 12.92 -9.71
C ALA A 19 1.06 11.60 -8.93
N SER A 20 0.19 11.43 -7.94
CA SER A 20 0.05 10.19 -7.17
C SER A 20 -0.43 9.03 -8.04
N LEU A 21 -1.51 9.25 -8.81
CA LEU A 21 -2.10 8.25 -9.70
C LEU A 21 -1.12 7.81 -10.79
N LYS A 22 -0.35 8.73 -11.38
CA LYS A 22 0.70 8.40 -12.36
C LYS A 22 1.76 7.48 -11.76
N LYS A 23 2.19 7.72 -10.51
CA LYS A 23 3.15 6.85 -9.83
C LYS A 23 2.58 5.44 -9.61
N MET A 24 1.33 5.35 -9.15
CA MET A 24 0.64 4.07 -8.96
C MET A 24 0.50 3.31 -10.28
N LEU A 25 0.13 4.00 -11.36
CA LEU A 25 0.00 3.41 -12.70
C LEU A 25 1.34 2.84 -13.18
N SER A 26 2.42 3.62 -13.10
CA SER A 26 3.75 3.15 -13.53
C SER A 26 4.24 1.94 -12.74
N ARG A 27 3.89 1.83 -11.44
CA ARG A 27 4.19 0.64 -10.64
C ARG A 27 3.36 -0.56 -11.12
N ALA A 28 2.05 -0.39 -11.31
CA ALA A 28 1.18 -1.47 -11.77
C ALA A 28 1.61 -2.00 -13.15
N GLU A 29 2.05 -1.12 -14.06
CA GLU A 29 2.63 -1.50 -15.36
C GLU A 29 3.93 -2.32 -15.20
N ARG A 30 4.79 -1.94 -14.26
CA ARG A 30 5.99 -2.72 -13.91
C ARG A 30 5.64 -4.09 -13.34
N GLU A 31 4.65 -4.17 -12.46
CA GLU A 31 4.16 -5.42 -11.88
C GLU A 31 3.63 -6.37 -12.96
N LEU A 32 2.77 -5.89 -13.84
CA LEU A 32 2.22 -6.67 -14.96
C LEU A 32 3.30 -7.13 -15.94
N SER A 33 4.37 -6.35 -16.13
CA SER A 33 5.48 -6.71 -17.00
C SER A 33 6.59 -7.51 -16.31
N GLY A 34 6.46 -7.81 -15.01
CA GLY A 34 7.47 -8.51 -14.22
C GLY A 34 8.77 -7.72 -14.03
N LYS A 35 8.70 -6.39 -14.10
CA LYS A 35 9.84 -5.45 -14.03
C LYS A 35 9.75 -4.53 -12.81
N LEU A 36 9.28 -5.06 -11.69
CA LEU A 36 9.30 -4.33 -10.42
C LEU A 36 10.71 -3.89 -10.07
N LEU A 37 10.84 -2.68 -9.53
CA LEU A 37 12.10 -2.19 -9.01
C LEU A 37 12.46 -2.97 -7.73
N PRO A 38 13.75 -3.09 -7.37
CA PRO A 38 14.16 -3.79 -6.14
C PRO A 38 13.46 -3.28 -4.88
N GLU A 39 13.20 -1.98 -4.79
CA GLU A 39 12.46 -1.36 -3.68
C GLU A 39 10.95 -1.66 -3.66
N GLU A 40 10.38 -2.14 -4.76
CA GLU A 40 8.97 -2.52 -4.88
C GLU A 40 8.73 -4.01 -4.57
N LEU A 41 9.81 -4.78 -4.45
CA LEU A 41 9.77 -6.20 -4.09
C LEU A 41 9.60 -6.36 -2.56
N PRO A 42 8.97 -7.47 -2.12
CA PRO A 42 8.88 -7.77 -0.71
C PRO A 42 10.30 -7.91 -0.10
N PRO A 43 10.53 -7.38 1.11
CA PRO A 43 11.86 -7.34 1.74
C PRO A 43 12.31 -8.70 2.29
N ALA A 44 11.42 -9.69 2.34
CA ALA A 44 11.67 -11.06 2.77
C ALA A 44 10.74 -12.01 2.01
N ASP A 45 11.01 -13.32 2.08
CA ASP A 45 10.12 -14.32 1.50
C ASP A 45 8.71 -14.20 2.11
N ILE A 46 7.70 -14.18 1.24
CA ILE A 46 6.29 -14.01 1.65
C ILE A 46 5.80 -15.34 2.24
N PRO A 47 5.35 -15.38 3.52
CA PRO A 47 4.78 -16.58 4.11
C PRO A 47 3.48 -16.98 3.42
N ASP A 48 3.16 -18.28 3.38
CA ASP A 48 1.94 -18.80 2.75
C ASP A 48 0.67 -18.11 3.24
N ARG A 49 0.60 -17.82 4.55
CA ARG A 49 -0.52 -17.08 5.16
C ARG A 49 -0.70 -15.69 4.55
N VAL A 50 0.40 -14.94 4.40
CA VAL A 50 0.38 -13.60 3.80
C VAL A 50 0.03 -13.69 2.33
N SER A 51 0.60 -14.66 1.60
CA SER A 51 0.24 -14.91 0.19
C SER A 51 -1.26 -15.19 0.03
N TRP A 52 -1.84 -15.97 0.94
CA TRP A 52 -3.28 -16.25 0.96
C TRP A 52 -4.08 -14.97 1.24
N TRP A 53 -3.69 -14.14 2.20
CA TRP A 53 -4.34 -12.86 2.47
C TRP A 53 -4.26 -11.89 1.30
N MET A 54 -3.10 -11.76 0.65
CA MET A 54 -2.95 -10.93 -0.55
C MET A 54 -3.97 -11.31 -1.62
N LYS A 55 -4.15 -12.62 -1.86
CA LYS A 55 -5.15 -13.13 -2.81
C LYS A 55 -6.59 -12.89 -2.34
N TYR A 56 -6.88 -13.16 -1.07
CA TYR A 56 -8.23 -13.07 -0.51
C TYR A 56 -8.73 -11.63 -0.47
N PHE A 57 -7.91 -10.71 0.01
CA PHE A 57 -8.25 -9.30 0.16
C PHE A 57 -7.87 -8.43 -1.04
N ARG A 58 -7.20 -9.01 -2.04
CA ARG A 58 -6.66 -8.29 -3.21
C ARG A 58 -5.77 -7.11 -2.81
N ALA A 59 -5.00 -7.31 -1.75
CA ALA A 59 -4.10 -6.30 -1.19
C ALA A 59 -2.64 -6.67 -1.53
N PRO A 60 -1.78 -5.67 -1.75
CA PRO A 60 -0.37 -5.92 -2.02
C PRO A 60 0.35 -6.31 -0.72
N TRP A 61 1.58 -6.81 -0.83
CA TRP A 61 2.33 -7.34 0.31
C TRP A 61 2.59 -6.27 1.40
N GLU A 62 2.68 -4.99 1.00
CA GLU A 62 2.95 -3.86 1.89
C GLU A 62 1.92 -3.71 3.00
N ALA A 63 0.67 -4.11 2.76
CA ALA A 63 -0.42 -4.07 3.75
C ALA A 63 -0.19 -5.06 4.91
N PHE A 64 0.74 -6.00 4.74
CA PHE A 64 1.04 -7.08 5.69
C PHE A 64 2.47 -7.00 6.23
N TRP A 65 3.20 -5.92 5.96
CA TRP A 65 4.57 -5.75 6.41
C TRP A 65 4.66 -4.75 7.57
N CYS A 66 5.22 -5.19 8.70
CA CYS A 66 5.54 -4.31 9.81
C CYS A 66 6.89 -3.63 9.55
N TYR A 67 6.85 -2.33 9.22
CA TYR A 67 8.05 -1.53 8.95
C TYR A 67 8.91 -1.27 10.20
N HIS A 68 8.32 -1.26 11.40
CA HIS A 68 9.05 -1.05 12.66
C HIS A 68 9.97 -2.22 13.00
N HIS A 69 9.43 -3.43 12.91
CA HIS A 69 10.12 -4.65 13.31
C HIS A 69 10.73 -5.41 12.13
N ARG A 70 10.46 -4.95 10.90
CA ARG A 70 10.87 -5.62 9.65
C ARG A 70 10.45 -7.09 9.63
N ARG A 71 9.16 -7.31 9.92
CA ARG A 71 8.55 -8.64 9.98
C ARG A 71 7.19 -8.64 9.32
N TRP A 72 6.78 -9.81 8.82
CA TRP A 72 5.42 -10.03 8.38
C TRP A 72 4.44 -9.95 9.55
N CYS A 73 3.32 -9.26 9.33
CA CYS A 73 2.16 -9.37 10.19
C CYS A 73 1.60 -10.79 10.10
N ASP A 74 1.23 -11.35 11.23
CA ASP A 74 0.67 -12.70 11.37
C ASP A 74 -0.74 -12.68 11.98
N GLU A 75 -1.21 -11.50 12.36
CA GLU A 75 -2.55 -11.19 12.83
C GLU A 75 -3.06 -9.91 12.16
N LEU A 76 -4.29 -9.97 11.65
CA LEU A 76 -4.99 -8.84 11.05
C LEU A 76 -6.01 -8.30 12.05
N ASP A 77 -6.18 -6.98 12.08
CA ASP A 77 -7.23 -6.39 12.91
C ASP A 77 -8.63 -6.67 12.35
N SER A 78 -9.66 -6.39 13.15
CA SER A 78 -11.06 -6.54 12.75
C SER A 78 -11.53 -5.51 11.71
N SER A 79 -10.73 -4.49 11.45
CA SER A 79 -11.03 -3.39 10.52
C SER A 79 -10.44 -3.62 9.13
N PHE A 80 -9.55 -4.60 8.98
CA PHE A 80 -9.03 -5.05 7.71
C PHE A 80 -10.17 -5.61 6.83
N PRO A 81 -10.24 -5.28 5.53
CA PRO A 81 -9.23 -4.60 4.71
C PRO A 81 -9.38 -3.07 4.59
N TYR A 82 -10.27 -2.44 5.36
CA TYR A 82 -10.51 -1.00 5.25
C TYR A 82 -9.39 -0.17 5.89
N PHE A 83 -8.84 -0.68 7.00
CA PHE A 83 -7.72 -0.12 7.74
C PHE A 83 -6.70 -1.23 7.99
N ALA A 84 -5.41 -0.89 7.97
CA ALA A 84 -4.33 -1.86 8.14
C ALA A 84 -3.40 -1.51 9.32
N GLU A 85 -3.68 -0.39 10.00
CA GLU A 85 -2.87 0.15 11.10
C GLU A 85 -2.87 -0.76 12.34
N GLY A 86 -3.89 -1.58 12.54
CA GLY A 86 -3.96 -2.56 13.62
C GLY A 86 -3.43 -3.94 13.25
N ASN A 87 -2.95 -4.17 12.03
CA ASN A 87 -2.27 -5.41 11.68
C ASN A 87 -0.97 -5.51 12.48
N THR A 88 -0.75 -6.63 13.17
CA THR A 88 0.40 -6.78 14.08
C THR A 88 1.32 -7.92 13.65
N CYS A 89 2.62 -7.69 13.82
CA CYS A 89 3.62 -8.74 13.80
C CYS A 89 3.87 -9.25 15.23
N PRO A 90 4.52 -10.42 15.41
CA PRO A 90 4.78 -11.00 16.73
C PRO A 90 5.43 -10.02 17.72
N GLN A 91 6.39 -9.22 17.24
CA GLN A 91 7.13 -8.27 18.08
C GLN A 91 6.32 -7.04 18.49
N CYS A 92 5.28 -6.67 17.74
CA CYS A 92 4.38 -5.59 18.16
C CYS A 92 3.50 -5.99 19.36
N ARG A 93 3.26 -7.29 19.56
CA ARG A 93 2.37 -7.79 20.61
C ARG A 93 3.10 -8.11 21.93
N GLY A 94 4.42 -8.27 21.89
CA GLY A 94 5.25 -8.66 23.04
C GLY A 94 5.75 -10.09 22.91
#